data_AF-A0A5N9DTV6-F1
#
_entry.id   AF-A0A5N9DTV6-F1
#
_cell.length_a   1.000
_cell.length_b   1.000
_cell.length_c   1.000
_cell.angle_alpha   90.00
_cell.angle_beta   90.00
_cell.angle_gamma   90.00
#
_symmetry.space_group_name_H-M   'P 1'
#
loop_
_entity.id
_entity.type
_entity.pdbx_description
1 polymer ?
#
loop_
_entity_poly.entity_id
_entity_poly.type
_entity_poly.pdbx_seq_one_letter_code
_entity_poly.pdbx_strand_id
1 'polypeptide(L)' 'MPQSKEVPQNEIANLSSKKAMVVVAHADDAEYGCSGTIAKLCAQNWDVTYVLCTNGSKGSGD' A
#
# COMPACT_ATOMS: atom_id res chain seq x y z
N MET A 1 -2.91 39.10 -7.51
CA MET A 1 -3.60 37.94 -6.93
C MET A 1 -3.55 36.83 -7.98
N PRO A 2 -2.81 35.73 -7.75
CA PRO A 2 -2.76 34.65 -8.73
C PRO A 2 -4.11 33.93 -8.74
N GLN A 3 -4.70 33.79 -9.93
CA GLN A 3 -5.95 33.07 -10.15
C GLN A 3 -5.80 31.61 -9.72
N SER A 4 -6.77 31.12 -8.94
CA SER A 4 -6.93 29.70 -8.59
C SER A 4 -7.14 28.90 -9.87
N LYS A 5 -6.13 28.12 -10.28
CA LYS A 5 -6.30 27.13 -11.34
C LYS A 5 -7.26 26.05 -10.82
N GLU A 6 -8.41 25.90 -11.46
CA GLU A 6 -9.29 24.75 -11.22
C GLU A 6 -8.54 23.48 -11.60
N VAL A 7 -8.36 22.60 -10.61
CA VAL A 7 -7.75 21.28 -10.80
C VAL A 7 -8.77 20.43 -11.58
N PRO A 8 -8.40 19.80 -12.72
CA PRO A 8 -9.31 18.95 -13.47
C PRO A 8 -9.94 17.88 -12.57
N GLN A 9 -11.24 17.65 -12.68
CA GLN A 9 -11.99 16.67 -11.86
C GLN A 9 -11.32 15.27 -11.85
N ASN A 10 -10.63 14.91 -12.93
CA ASN A 10 -9.89 13.67 -13.10
C ASN A 10 -8.63 13.56 -12.20
N GLU A 11 -8.03 14.68 -11.79
CA GLU A 11 -6.95 14.71 -10.78
C GLU A 11 -7.51 14.65 -9.35
N ILE A 12 -8.68 15.24 -9.09
CA ILE A 12 -9.33 15.18 -7.77
C ILE A 12 -9.82 13.76 -7.45
N ALA A 13 -10.29 13.01 -8.46
CA ALA A 13 -10.63 11.61 -8.32
C ALA A 13 -9.44 10.73 -7.87
N ASN A 14 -8.21 11.09 -8.29
CA ASN A 14 -6.97 10.40 -7.88
C ASN A 14 -6.54 10.75 -6.44
N LEU A 15 -6.96 11.89 -5.89
CA LEU A 15 -6.72 12.28 -4.50
C LEU A 15 -7.64 11.55 -3.51
N SER A 16 -8.77 11.02 -3.98
CA SER A 16 -9.76 10.29 -3.17
C SER A 16 -9.61 8.76 -3.22
N SER A 17 -8.56 8.23 -3.86
CA SER A 17 -8.33 6.78 -3.88
C SER A 17 -7.97 6.29 -2.47
N LYS A 18 -8.57 5.17 -2.06
CA LYS A 18 -8.30 4.57 -0.74
C LYS A 18 -6.94 3.90 -0.80
N LYS A 19 -6.02 4.29 0.09
CA LYS A 19 -4.64 3.79 0.11
C LYS A 19 -4.31 3.12 1.42
N ALA A 20 -3.60 2.00 1.36
CA ALA A 20 -3.06 1.31 2.52
C ALA A 20 -1.56 1.01 2.33
N MET A 21 -0.83 0.97 3.43
CA MET A 21 0.58 0.59 3.45
C MET A 21 0.80 -0.57 4.42
N VAL A 22 1.50 -1.60 3.98
CA VAL A 22 1.87 -2.77 4.79
C VAL A 22 3.36 -2.69 5.05
N VAL A 23 3.74 -2.44 6.31
CA VAL A 23 5.14 -2.31 6.72
C VAL A 23 5.53 -3.54 7.53
N VAL A 24 6.50 -4.31 7.05
CA VAL A 24 6.95 -5.56 7.66
C VAL A 24 8.47 -5.73 7.58
N ALA A 25 9.03 -6.55 8.46
CA ALA A 25 10.47 -6.77 8.49
C ALA A 25 10.93 -7.69 7.35
N HIS A 26 10.21 -8.79 7.15
CA HIS A 26 10.49 -9.83 6.17
C HIS A 26 9.29 -10.04 5.26
N ALA A 27 9.53 -10.70 4.13
CA ALA A 27 8.52 -10.87 3.07
C ALA A 27 7.37 -11.81 3.45
N ASP A 28 7.48 -12.59 4.53
CA ASP A 28 6.51 -13.57 5.02
C ASP A 28 5.65 -13.07 6.19
N ASP A 29 6.09 -12.02 6.89
CA ASP A 29 5.39 -11.45 8.05
C ASP A 29 3.93 -11.05 7.71
N ALA A 30 3.69 -10.54 6.49
CA ALA A 30 2.36 -10.10 6.07
C ALA A 30 1.42 -11.27 5.79
N GLU A 31 1.95 -12.36 5.26
CA GLU A 31 1.25 -13.58 4.89
C GLU A 31 0.65 -14.25 6.13
N TYR A 32 1.47 -14.38 7.18
CA TYR A 32 1.07 -14.96 8.46
C TYR A 32 0.33 -13.98 9.36
N GLY A 33 0.61 -12.68 9.25
CA GLY A 33 0.04 -11.66 10.13
C GLY A 33 -1.32 -11.11 9.67
N CYS A 34 -1.48 -10.80 8.38
CA CYS A 34 -2.61 -9.98 7.92
C CYS A 34 -3.05 -10.18 6.46
N SER A 35 -2.64 -11.25 5.79
CA SER A 35 -3.00 -11.55 4.39
C SER A 35 -4.49 -11.45 4.08
N GLY A 36 -5.34 -11.99 4.97
CA GLY A 36 -6.80 -11.91 4.80
C GLY A 36 -7.34 -10.47 4.83
N THR A 37 -6.76 -9.61 5.66
CA THR A 37 -7.11 -8.18 5.70
C THR A 37 -6.67 -7.48 4.42
N ILE A 38 -5.45 -7.77 3.95
CA ILE A 38 -4.92 -7.18 2.71
C ILE A 38 -5.78 -7.60 1.51
N ALA A 39 -6.12 -8.89 1.41
CA ALA A 39 -7.01 -9.40 0.36
C ALA A 39 -8.37 -8.68 0.37
N LYS A 40 -8.94 -8.44 1.55
CA LYS A 40 -10.19 -7.67 1.69
C LYS A 40 -10.05 -6.22 1.24
N LEU A 41 -8.93 -5.55 1.55
CA LEU A 41 -8.66 -4.18 1.11
C LEU A 41 -8.52 -4.10 -0.42
N CYS A 42 -7.77 -5.03 -1.03
CA CYS A 42 -7.67 -5.14 -2.48
C CYS A 42 -9.03 -5.37 -3.13
N ALA A 43 -9.86 -6.26 -2.58
CA ALA A 43 -11.23 -6.52 -3.06
C ALA A 43 -12.15 -5.28 -2.94
N GLN A 44 -11.82 -4.34 -2.05
CA GLN A 44 -12.50 -3.06 -1.89
C GLN A 44 -11.89 -1.93 -2.74
N ASN A 45 -11.05 -2.27 -3.72
CA ASN A 45 -10.33 -1.33 -4.59
C ASN A 45 -9.44 -0.34 -3.84
N TRP A 46 -8.78 -0.81 -2.77
CA TRP A 46 -7.68 -0.06 -2.17
C TRP A 46 -6.39 -0.27 -2.96
N ASP A 47 -5.62 0.80 -3.12
CA ASP A 47 -4.24 0.75 -3.57
C ASP A 47 -3.35 0.38 -2.38
N VAL A 48 -2.76 -0.81 -2.41
CA VAL A 48 -1.98 -1.37 -1.30
C VAL A 48 -0.51 -1.42 -1.69
N THR A 49 0.34 -0.73 -0.93
CA THR A 49 1.80 -0.74 -1.11
C THR A 49 2.48 -1.49 0.03
N TYR A 50 3.46 -2.34 -0.29
CA TYR A 50 4.29 -3.03 0.70
C TYR A 50 5.61 -2.30 0.92
N VAL A 51 6.05 -2.24 2.17
CA VAL A 51 7.38 -1.81 2.59
C VAL A 51 8.03 -2.97 3.32
N LEU A 52 9.04 -3.55 2.68
CA LEU A 52 9.89 -4.58 3.26
C LEU A 52 11.13 -3.91 3.84
N CYS A 53 11.28 -3.94 5.16
CA CYS A 53 12.39 -3.27 5.83
C CYS A 53 13.73 -3.98 5.62
N THR A 54 13.69 -5.28 5.31
CA THR A 54 14.89 -6.10 5.09
C THR A 54 14.75 -6.96 3.83
N ASN A 55 15.86 -7.55 3.39
CA ASN A 55 15.89 -8.48 2.26
C ASN A 55 15.62 -9.95 2.67
N GLY A 56 15.36 -10.24 3.95
CA GLY A 56 15.08 -11.61 4.41
C GLY A 56 16.23 -12.62 4.27
N SER A 57 17.48 -12.17 4.07
CA SER A 57 18.63 -13.04 3.73
C SER A 57 19.02 -14.11 4.77
N LYS A 58 18.38 -14.13 5.95
CA LYS A 58 18.62 -15.10 7.04
C LYS A 58 17.42 -16.00 7.33
N GLY A 59 16.42 -16.02 6.45
CA GLY A 59 15.22 -16.86 6.59
C GLY A 59 15.43 -18.35 6.28
N SER A 60 16.56 -18.73 5.68
CA SER A 60 16.96 -20.12 5.44
C SER A 60 18.31 -20.41 6.07
N GLY A 61 18.50 -21.65 6.53
CA GLY A 61 19.76 -22.10 7.13
C GLY A 61 20.70 -22.67 6.07
N ASP A 62 21.66 -21.84 5.64
CA ASP A 62 22.95 -22.25 5.06
C ASP A 62 24.07 -21.60 5.89
#